data_AF-A0A7J6KRF2-F1
#
_entry.id   AF-A0A7J6KRF2-F1
#
_cell.length_a   1.000
_cell.length_b   1.000
_cell.length_c   1.000
_cell.angle_alpha   90.00
_cell.angle_beta   90.00
_cell.angle_gamma   90.00
#
_symmetry.space_group_name_H-M   'P 1'
#
loop_
_entity.id
_entity.type
_entity.pdbx_description
1 polymer ?
#
loop_
_entity_poly.entity_id
_entity_poly.type
_entity_poly.pdbx_seq_one_letter_code
_entity_poly.pdbx_strand_id
1 'polypeptide(L)'
;MQNVIRTLKPEKNFEGAKDDRSGTTWVAQMHHETEGHPDVVRYLWLKRYTSAKVWNEVTGGMIPPTRCYHAYERQVKKIIKQLRKTFDTDEHLHKTEHTFNNCAQGKGSVYDFVERLEDLSTELYHLGSPVLEYKLKWKLYNGLNNNELRLRVNDHLDDKEVSYAEFKEVVLRQHRRMTNAPDRKDDGERDGTSRRDGSQGSYGR
;
A
#
# COMPACT_ATOMS: atom_id res chain seq x y z
N MET A 1 -24.06 12.55 -18.55
CA MET A 1 -22.62 12.17 -18.40
C MET A 1 -21.92 12.85 -17.22
N GLN A 2 -22.05 14.16 -16.99
CA GLN A 2 -21.36 14.81 -15.85
C GLN A 2 -21.72 14.21 -14.47
N ASN A 3 -22.97 13.78 -14.26
CA ASN A 3 -23.38 13.13 -13.01
C ASN A 3 -22.75 11.73 -12.82
N VAL A 4 -22.55 10.98 -13.90
CA VAL A 4 -21.88 9.66 -13.87
C VAL A 4 -20.41 9.81 -13.47
N ILE A 5 -19.72 10.83 -13.98
CA ILE A 5 -18.29 11.01 -13.65
C ILE A 5 -18.09 11.40 -12.18
N ARG A 6 -19.06 12.08 -11.57
CA ARG A 6 -19.00 12.47 -10.15
C ARG A 6 -19.07 11.26 -9.22
N THR A 7 -19.72 10.17 -9.63
CA THR A 7 -19.82 8.94 -8.83
C THR A 7 -18.59 8.04 -8.97
N LEU A 8 -17.80 8.22 -10.03
CA LEU A 8 -16.57 7.46 -10.32
C LEU A 8 -15.34 8.26 -9.86
N LYS A 9 -15.29 8.68 -8.59
CA LYS A 9 -14.29 9.65 -8.12
C LYS A 9 -13.05 8.90 -7.57
N PRO A 10 -11.83 9.21 -8.05
CA PRO A 10 -10.62 8.70 -7.42
C PRO A 10 -10.40 9.35 -6.06
N GLU A 11 -9.62 8.69 -5.19
CA GLU A 11 -9.28 9.22 -3.87
C GLU A 11 -8.61 10.59 -3.94
N LYS A 12 -7.60 10.71 -4.81
CA LYS A 12 -6.85 11.95 -5.05
C LYS A 12 -6.70 12.23 -6.54
N ASN A 13 -6.78 13.52 -6.89
CA ASN A 13 -6.49 14.01 -8.23
C ASN A 13 -5.03 13.70 -8.61
N PHE A 14 -4.76 13.59 -9.91
CA PHE A 14 -3.42 13.36 -10.41
C PHE A 14 -2.65 14.67 -10.56
N GLU A 15 -1.53 14.77 -9.83
CA GLU A 15 -0.70 15.98 -9.73
C GLU A 15 0.62 15.89 -10.53
N GLY A 16 0.75 14.89 -11.41
CA GLY A 16 1.91 14.73 -12.30
C GLY A 16 3.16 14.38 -11.51
N ALA A 17 4.27 15.10 -11.74
CA ALA A 17 5.56 14.84 -11.09
C ALA A 17 5.55 14.96 -9.55
N LYS A 18 4.50 15.54 -8.96
CA LYS A 18 4.31 15.61 -7.49
C LYS A 18 3.50 14.44 -6.94
N ASP A 19 2.94 13.59 -7.80
CA ASP A 19 2.17 12.43 -7.42
C ASP A 19 3.11 11.25 -7.12
N ASP A 20 2.63 10.32 -6.31
CA ASP A 20 3.35 9.06 -6.04
C ASP A 20 3.11 8.04 -7.16
N ARG A 21 2.00 8.22 -7.89
CA ARG A 21 1.61 7.39 -9.03
C ARG A 21 2.32 7.85 -10.30
N SER A 22 2.75 6.92 -11.12
CA SER A 22 3.17 7.20 -12.50
C SER A 22 1.99 7.46 -13.43
N GLY A 23 2.29 7.85 -14.67
CA GLY A 23 1.28 7.97 -15.71
C GLY A 23 0.60 6.63 -16.02
N THR A 24 1.33 5.53 -15.98
CA THR A 24 0.76 4.18 -16.15
C THR A 24 -0.18 3.81 -15.01
N THR A 25 0.18 4.07 -13.75
CA THR A 25 -0.70 3.81 -12.61
C THR A 25 -1.97 4.67 -12.66
N TRP A 26 -1.84 5.95 -13.03
CA TRP A 26 -3.00 6.81 -13.20
C TRP A 26 -3.95 6.34 -14.31
N VAL A 27 -3.39 5.83 -15.42
CA VAL A 27 -4.17 5.25 -16.51
C VAL A 27 -4.85 3.95 -16.07
N ALA A 28 -4.18 3.11 -15.27
CA ALA A 28 -4.77 1.89 -14.72
C ALA A 28 -5.96 2.22 -13.82
N GLN A 29 -5.82 3.20 -12.92
CA GLN A 29 -6.90 3.67 -12.07
C GLN A 29 -8.07 4.20 -12.89
N MET A 30 -7.82 5.00 -13.94
CA MET A 30 -8.87 5.45 -14.85
C MET A 30 -9.63 4.27 -15.47
N HIS A 31 -8.93 3.24 -15.95
CA HIS A 31 -9.57 2.07 -16.54
C HIS A 31 -10.44 1.31 -15.54
N HIS A 32 -9.98 1.17 -14.29
CA HIS A 32 -10.73 0.54 -13.20
C HIS A 32 -12.00 1.34 -12.85
N GLU A 33 -11.85 2.63 -12.56
CA GLU A 33 -12.96 3.53 -12.17
C GLU A 33 -14.00 3.71 -13.29
N THR A 34 -13.61 3.47 -14.54
CA THR A 34 -14.48 3.61 -15.71
C THR A 34 -14.76 2.27 -16.40
N GLU A 35 -14.62 1.17 -15.68
CA GLU A 35 -14.93 -0.16 -16.19
C GLU A 35 -16.39 -0.22 -16.69
N GLY A 36 -16.61 -0.85 -17.84
CA GLY A 36 -17.93 -0.89 -18.49
C GLY A 36 -18.42 0.42 -19.12
N HIS A 37 -17.68 1.52 -19.00
CA HIS A 37 -18.07 2.82 -19.55
C HIS A 37 -17.39 3.16 -20.90
N PRO A 38 -18.05 3.99 -21.74
CA PRO A 38 -17.51 4.40 -23.05
C PRO A 38 -16.33 5.37 -22.95
N ASP A 39 -15.54 5.50 -24.02
CA ASP A 39 -14.34 6.38 -24.06
C ASP A 39 -14.62 7.86 -23.82
N VAL A 40 -15.84 8.34 -24.08
CA VAL A 40 -16.25 9.70 -23.70
C VAL A 40 -16.22 9.88 -22.18
N VAL A 41 -16.59 8.85 -21.40
CA VAL A 41 -16.50 8.90 -19.93
C VAL A 41 -15.04 8.92 -19.51
N ARG A 42 -14.19 8.06 -20.09
CA ARG A 42 -12.74 8.03 -19.85
C ARG A 42 -12.07 9.38 -20.08
N TYR A 43 -12.35 9.99 -21.24
CA TYR A 43 -11.85 11.32 -21.58
C TYR A 43 -12.27 12.36 -20.54
N LEU A 44 -13.56 12.42 -20.21
CA LEU A 44 -14.09 13.41 -19.28
C LEU A 44 -13.63 13.16 -17.84
N TRP A 45 -13.40 11.90 -17.46
CA TRP A 45 -12.82 11.50 -16.18
C TRP A 45 -11.40 12.01 -16.05
N LEU A 46 -10.53 11.73 -17.04
CA LEU A 46 -9.15 12.23 -17.07
C LEU A 46 -9.12 13.75 -17.02
N LYS A 47 -9.96 14.42 -17.82
CA LYS A 47 -10.05 15.89 -17.83
C LYS A 47 -10.44 16.47 -16.47
N ARG A 48 -11.27 15.78 -15.70
CA ARG A 48 -11.79 16.27 -14.42
C ARG A 48 -10.82 16.03 -13.27
N TYR A 49 -10.18 14.87 -13.23
CA TYR A 49 -9.40 14.40 -12.08
C TYR A 49 -7.89 14.49 -12.27
N THR A 50 -7.41 14.84 -13.47
CA THR A 50 -6.04 15.35 -13.66
C THR A 50 -6.01 16.84 -13.39
N SER A 51 -5.01 17.32 -12.63
CA SER A 51 -4.91 18.74 -12.28
C SER A 51 -4.77 19.60 -13.53
N ALA A 52 -5.27 20.85 -13.48
CA ALA A 52 -5.34 21.70 -14.67
C ALA A 52 -3.96 21.94 -15.32
N LYS A 53 -2.90 22.05 -14.50
CA LYS A 53 -1.52 22.20 -14.97
C LYS A 53 -1.09 20.97 -15.78
N VAL A 54 -1.25 19.78 -15.20
CA VAL A 54 -0.87 18.51 -15.82
C VAL A 54 -1.71 18.23 -17.06
N TRP A 55 -3.01 18.52 -17.00
CA TRP A 55 -3.90 18.35 -18.15
C TRP A 55 -3.44 19.21 -19.33
N ASN A 56 -3.07 20.47 -19.09
CA ASN A 56 -2.56 21.35 -20.13
C ASN A 56 -1.22 20.88 -20.69
N GLU A 57 -0.34 20.37 -19.84
CA GLU A 57 0.96 19.79 -20.23
C GLU A 57 0.79 18.56 -21.14
N VAL A 58 -0.07 17.62 -20.74
CA VAL A 58 -0.34 16.37 -21.47
C VAL A 58 -1.08 16.62 -22.77
N THR A 59 -2.05 17.54 -22.76
CA THR A 59 -2.86 17.81 -23.95
C THR A 59 -2.20 18.79 -24.90
N GLY A 60 -1.29 19.67 -24.47
CA GLY A 60 -0.52 20.54 -25.36
C GLY A 60 -1.40 21.35 -26.34
N GLY A 61 -2.59 21.77 -25.92
CA GLY A 61 -3.54 22.48 -26.80
C GLY A 61 -4.30 21.59 -27.79
N MET A 62 -4.34 20.27 -27.59
CA MET A 62 -5.17 19.36 -28.37
C MET A 62 -6.63 19.86 -28.40
N ILE A 63 -7.18 19.93 -29.62
CA ILE A 63 -8.58 20.30 -29.83
C ILE A 63 -9.47 19.21 -29.21
N PRO A 64 -10.42 19.58 -28.32
CA PRO A 64 -11.35 18.62 -27.75
C PRO A 64 -12.17 17.89 -28.83
N PRO A 65 -12.44 16.58 -28.66
CA PRO A 65 -13.25 15.82 -29.62
C PRO A 65 -14.65 16.44 -29.78
N THR A 66 -15.15 16.49 -31.01
CA THR A 66 -16.50 16.98 -31.33
C THR A 66 -17.43 15.83 -31.71
N ARG A 67 -18.53 15.67 -30.95
CA ARG A 67 -19.77 14.88 -31.20
C ARG A 67 -19.69 13.42 -31.70
N CYS A 68 -18.53 12.89 -32.10
CA CYS A 68 -18.35 11.55 -32.64
C CYS A 68 -17.66 10.64 -31.62
N TYR A 69 -18.23 9.47 -31.37
CA TYR A 69 -17.70 8.47 -30.43
C TYR A 69 -16.25 8.06 -30.75
N HIS A 70 -15.95 7.77 -32.02
CA HIS A 70 -14.60 7.39 -32.45
C HIS A 70 -13.54 8.49 -32.27
N ALA A 71 -13.96 9.76 -32.20
CA ALA A 71 -13.04 10.86 -31.92
C ALA A 71 -12.55 10.83 -30.46
N TYR A 72 -13.40 10.42 -29.51
CA TYR A 72 -13.01 10.25 -28.11
C TYR A 72 -12.03 9.10 -27.93
N GLU A 73 -12.27 7.95 -28.56
CA GLU A 73 -11.36 6.80 -28.49
C GLU A 73 -9.93 7.18 -28.93
N ARG A 74 -9.80 7.81 -30.11
CA ARG A 74 -8.49 8.26 -30.62
C ARG A 74 -7.84 9.27 -29.69
N GLN A 75 -8.64 10.16 -29.12
CA GLN A 75 -8.14 11.20 -28.21
C GLN A 75 -7.66 10.61 -26.89
N VAL A 76 -8.41 9.66 -26.29
CA VAL A 76 -8.01 8.95 -25.08
C VAL A 76 -6.70 8.20 -25.31
N LYS A 77 -6.56 7.49 -26.44
CA LYS A 77 -5.29 6.81 -26.79
C LYS A 77 -4.10 7.78 -26.86
N LYS A 78 -4.29 8.98 -27.43
CA LYS A 78 -3.24 10.01 -27.47
C LYS A 78 -2.88 10.53 -26.09
N ILE A 79 -3.89 10.82 -25.26
CA ILE A 79 -3.70 11.33 -23.90
C ILE A 79 -2.99 10.29 -23.02
N ILE A 80 -3.40 9.02 -23.07
CA ILE A 80 -2.74 7.91 -22.38
C ILE A 80 -1.27 7.83 -22.78
N LYS A 81 -0.98 7.89 -24.08
CA LYS A 81 0.41 7.86 -24.57
C LYS A 81 1.24 9.02 -24.01
N GLN A 82 0.67 10.23 -23.96
CA GLN A 82 1.37 11.39 -23.41
C GLN A 82 1.55 11.31 -21.89
N LEU A 83 0.53 10.87 -21.14
CA LEU A 83 0.64 10.66 -19.69
C LEU A 83 1.82 9.74 -19.36
N ARG A 84 1.89 8.58 -20.02
CA ARG A 84 3.00 7.63 -19.83
C ARG A 84 4.34 8.24 -20.22
N LYS A 85 4.42 8.86 -21.39
CA LYS A 85 5.65 9.50 -21.87
C LYS A 85 6.17 10.57 -20.89
N THR A 86 5.28 11.35 -20.29
CA THR A 86 5.65 12.48 -19.44
C THR A 86 5.96 12.03 -18.00
N PHE A 87 5.28 11.01 -17.48
CA PHE A 87 5.31 10.69 -16.04
C PHE A 87 5.83 9.29 -15.70
N ASP A 88 6.12 8.43 -16.69
CA ASP A 88 6.80 7.15 -16.46
C ASP A 88 8.31 7.36 -16.69
N THR A 89 8.94 8.14 -15.81
CA THR A 89 10.36 8.54 -15.94
C THR A 89 11.28 7.66 -15.11
N ASP A 90 12.56 7.57 -15.53
CA ASP A 90 13.60 6.90 -14.74
C ASP A 90 13.80 7.54 -13.36
N GLU A 91 13.59 8.86 -13.26
CA GLU A 91 13.61 9.56 -11.97
C GLU A 91 12.51 9.06 -11.03
N HIS A 92 11.28 8.88 -11.55
CA HIS A 92 10.18 8.32 -10.78
C HIS A 92 10.46 6.88 -10.39
N LEU A 93 10.98 6.07 -11.31
CA LEU A 93 11.39 4.69 -11.05
C LEU A 93 12.41 4.63 -9.91
N HIS A 94 13.53 5.37 -10.00
CA HIS A 94 14.56 5.35 -8.96
C HIS A 94 14.04 5.85 -7.62
N LYS A 95 13.18 6.88 -7.61
CA LYS A 95 12.53 7.35 -6.38
C LYS A 95 11.67 6.25 -5.76
N THR A 96 10.81 5.60 -6.54
CA THR A 96 9.95 4.51 -6.07
C THR A 96 10.77 3.33 -5.60
N GLU A 97 11.83 2.94 -6.31
CA GLU A 97 12.75 1.86 -5.88
C GLU A 97 13.43 2.20 -4.55
N HIS A 98 13.88 3.44 -4.39
CA HIS A 98 14.46 3.92 -3.14
C HIS A 98 13.44 3.84 -1.99
N THR A 99 12.20 4.31 -2.21
CA THR A 99 11.13 4.23 -1.22
C THR A 99 10.77 2.79 -0.88
N PHE A 100 10.67 1.90 -1.88
CA PHE A 100 10.42 0.47 -1.69
C PHE A 100 11.52 -0.19 -0.86
N ASN A 101 12.79 0.07 -1.20
CA ASN A 101 13.92 -0.53 -0.50
C ASN A 101 14.01 -0.10 0.97
N ASN A 102 13.54 1.10 1.29
CA ASN A 102 13.49 1.65 2.65
C ASN A 102 12.11 1.51 3.32
N CYS A 103 11.16 0.80 2.70
CA CYS A 103 9.83 0.65 3.25
C CYS A 103 9.86 -0.22 4.51
N ALA A 104 9.36 0.35 5.61
CA ALA A 104 9.23 -0.29 6.91
C ALA A 104 7.96 0.19 7.61
N GLN A 105 7.54 -0.54 8.65
CA GLN A 105 6.28 -0.27 9.35
C GLN A 105 6.25 1.13 9.97
N GLY A 106 7.35 1.61 10.54
CA GLY A 106 7.41 2.92 11.17
C GLY A 106 6.44 3.02 12.37
N LYS A 107 5.75 4.14 12.55
CA LYS A 107 4.80 4.30 13.68
C LYS A 107 3.37 3.82 13.37
N GLY A 108 3.12 3.39 12.14
CA GLY A 108 1.78 2.98 11.67
C GLY A 108 1.38 1.56 12.07
N SER A 109 0.16 1.18 11.71
CA SER A 109 -0.32 -0.19 11.90
C SER A 109 0.37 -1.16 10.93
N VAL A 110 0.27 -2.47 11.21
CA VAL A 110 0.76 -3.50 10.28
C VAL A 110 -0.04 -3.45 8.96
N TYR A 111 -1.33 -3.10 9.02
CA TYR A 111 -2.17 -2.97 7.83
C TYR A 111 -1.69 -1.83 6.92
N ASP A 112 -1.48 -0.63 7.47
CA ASP A 112 -0.98 0.52 6.70
C ASP A 112 0.43 0.27 6.13
N PHE A 113 1.22 -0.56 6.79
CA PHE A 113 2.52 -0.97 6.28
C PHE A 113 2.40 -1.91 5.09
N VAL A 114 1.57 -2.95 5.21
CA VAL A 114 1.32 -3.92 4.14
C VAL A 114 0.77 -3.20 2.91
N GLU A 115 -0.24 -2.35 3.08
CA GLU A 115 -0.85 -1.57 1.99
C GLU A 115 0.19 -0.72 1.27
N ARG A 116 0.98 0.09 2.00
CA ARG A 116 2.05 0.89 1.38
C ARG A 116 3.09 0.04 0.65
N LEU A 117 3.41 -1.15 1.14
CA LEU A 117 4.36 -2.06 0.50
C LEU A 117 3.78 -2.63 -0.81
N GLU A 118 2.51 -3.01 -0.81
CA GLU A 118 1.79 -3.49 -2.00
C GLU A 118 1.61 -2.38 -3.05
N ASP A 119 1.31 -1.15 -2.62
CA ASP A 119 1.22 0.03 -3.48
C ASP A 119 2.54 0.31 -4.19
N LEU A 120 3.66 0.31 -3.45
CA LEU A 120 4.99 0.50 -4.02
C LEU A 120 5.37 -0.63 -4.99
N SER A 121 5.02 -1.88 -4.66
CA SER A 121 5.25 -3.02 -5.56
C SER A 121 4.45 -2.91 -6.85
N THR A 122 3.20 -2.46 -6.76
CA THR A 122 2.31 -2.24 -7.91
C THR A 122 2.81 -1.10 -8.79
N GLU A 123 3.28 0.00 -8.17
CA GLU A 123 3.88 1.12 -8.88
C GLU A 123 5.14 0.70 -9.64
N LEU A 124 6.02 -0.10 -9.01
CA LEU A 124 7.21 -0.64 -9.66
C LEU A 124 6.87 -1.57 -10.83
N TYR A 125 5.81 -2.38 -10.71
CA TYR A 125 5.29 -3.17 -11.84
C TYR A 125 4.87 -2.27 -13.01
N HIS A 126 4.14 -1.19 -12.74
CA HIS A 126 3.71 -0.24 -13.75
C HIS A 126 4.85 0.51 -14.43
N LEU A 127 5.95 0.74 -13.72
CA LEU A 127 7.18 1.33 -14.25
C LEU A 127 8.10 0.32 -14.95
N GLY A 128 7.68 -0.95 -15.07
CA GLY A 128 8.44 -1.99 -15.77
C GLY A 128 9.55 -2.65 -14.95
N SER A 129 9.57 -2.46 -13.62
CA SER A 129 10.51 -3.08 -12.68
C SER A 129 9.76 -3.96 -11.67
N PRO A 130 9.09 -5.04 -12.10
CA PRO A 130 8.26 -5.86 -11.21
C PRO A 130 9.09 -6.50 -10.09
N VAL A 131 8.60 -6.40 -8.86
CA VAL A 131 9.24 -7.00 -7.69
C VAL A 131 8.94 -8.49 -7.62
N LEU A 132 9.99 -9.31 -7.47
CA LEU A 132 9.84 -10.74 -7.25
C LEU A 132 9.11 -11.03 -5.93
N GLU A 133 8.18 -11.99 -5.93
CA GLU A 133 7.40 -12.34 -4.74
C GLU A 133 8.29 -12.67 -3.52
N TYR A 134 9.37 -13.40 -3.74
CA TYR A 134 10.36 -13.70 -2.69
C TYR A 134 10.92 -12.41 -2.05
N LYS A 135 11.29 -11.42 -2.86
CA LYS A 135 11.80 -10.13 -2.37
C LYS A 135 10.72 -9.38 -1.59
N LEU A 136 9.47 -9.48 -2.03
CA LEU A 136 8.32 -8.85 -1.38
C LEU A 136 8.00 -9.50 -0.01
N LYS A 137 8.05 -10.84 0.09
CA LYS A 137 7.95 -11.59 1.37
C LYS A 137 9.00 -11.12 2.37
N TRP A 138 10.27 -11.09 1.93
CA TRP A 138 11.37 -10.65 2.77
C TRP A 138 11.27 -9.18 3.16
N LYS A 139 10.74 -8.31 2.30
CA LYS A 139 10.49 -6.91 2.68
C LYS A 139 9.36 -6.77 3.69
N LEU A 140 8.27 -7.51 3.52
CA LEU A 140 7.22 -7.55 4.54
C LEU A 140 7.80 -8.00 5.87
N TYR A 141 8.51 -9.13 5.92
CA TYR A 141 9.10 -9.64 7.15
C TYR A 141 10.08 -8.66 7.82
N ASN A 142 11.08 -8.17 7.07
CA ASN A 142 12.13 -7.32 7.63
C ASN A 142 11.61 -5.94 8.05
N GLY A 143 10.58 -5.43 7.37
CA GLY A 143 10.00 -4.12 7.67
C GLY A 143 9.07 -4.10 8.88
N LEU A 144 8.67 -5.26 9.43
CA LEU A 144 7.89 -5.34 10.67
C LEU A 144 8.72 -4.90 11.89
N ASN A 145 8.13 -4.08 12.76
CA ASN A 145 8.82 -3.62 13.98
C ASN A 145 8.75 -4.63 15.12
N ASN A 146 7.70 -5.45 15.17
CA ASN A 146 7.44 -6.34 16.29
C ASN A 146 8.25 -7.65 16.12
N ASN A 147 9.27 -7.83 16.97
CA ASN A 147 10.13 -9.03 16.97
C ASN A 147 9.34 -10.32 17.21
N GLU A 148 8.36 -10.31 18.11
CA GLU A 148 7.56 -11.50 18.41
C GLU A 148 6.67 -11.86 17.21
N LEU A 149 6.08 -10.88 16.53
CA LEU A 149 5.33 -11.11 15.30
C LEU A 149 6.22 -11.74 14.22
N ARG A 150 7.45 -11.23 14.05
CA ARG A 150 8.44 -11.81 13.13
C ARG A 150 8.73 -13.27 13.46
N LEU A 151 9.02 -13.58 14.73
CA LEU A 151 9.26 -14.95 15.17
C LEU A 151 8.07 -15.89 14.85
N ARG A 152 6.83 -15.43 15.05
CA ARG A 152 5.62 -16.24 14.78
C ARG A 152 5.36 -16.53 13.29
N VAL A 153 6.00 -15.80 12.38
CA VAL A 153 5.82 -15.98 10.93
C VAL A 153 7.07 -16.47 10.23
N ASN A 154 8.21 -16.57 10.94
CA ASN A 154 9.52 -16.89 10.38
C ASN A 154 9.51 -18.22 9.60
N ASP A 155 8.82 -19.24 10.11
CA ASP A 155 8.76 -20.56 9.46
C ASP A 155 8.11 -20.53 8.06
N HIS A 156 7.34 -19.49 7.74
CA HIS A 156 6.66 -19.34 6.44
C HIS A 156 7.48 -18.47 5.46
N LEU A 157 8.57 -17.85 5.92
CA LEU A 157 9.35 -16.89 5.14
C LEU A 157 10.14 -17.60 4.04
N ASP A 158 10.88 -18.63 4.41
CA ASP A 158 11.76 -19.41 3.51
C ASP A 158 11.02 -20.54 2.78
N ASP A 159 9.78 -20.81 3.17
CA ASP A 159 8.93 -21.78 2.48
C ASP A 159 8.62 -21.28 1.06
N LYS A 160 9.05 -22.06 0.06
CA LYS A 160 8.87 -21.76 -1.37
C LYS A 160 7.46 -22.07 -1.85
N GLU A 161 6.74 -22.94 -1.15
CA GLU A 161 5.36 -23.28 -1.47
C GLU A 161 4.39 -22.19 -0.97
N VAL A 162 4.84 -21.34 -0.04
CA VAL A 162 4.05 -20.23 0.48
C VAL A 162 4.24 -19.00 -0.40
N SER A 163 3.18 -18.65 -1.13
CA SER A 163 3.10 -17.42 -1.93
C SER A 163 3.18 -16.16 -1.07
N TYR A 164 3.43 -15.01 -1.69
CA TYR A 164 3.36 -13.73 -0.97
C TYR A 164 1.97 -13.47 -0.36
N ALA A 165 0.90 -13.79 -1.08
CA ALA A 165 -0.47 -13.58 -0.63
C ALA A 165 -0.79 -14.41 0.64
N GLU A 166 -0.37 -15.68 0.67
CA GLU A 166 -0.53 -16.54 1.85
C GLU A 166 0.30 -16.04 3.03
N PHE A 167 1.56 -15.64 2.77
CA PHE A 167 2.43 -15.09 3.81
C PHE A 167 1.83 -13.81 4.43
N LYS A 168 1.29 -12.91 3.60
CA LYS A 168 0.57 -11.71 4.05
C LYS A 168 -0.59 -12.06 4.98
N GLU A 169 -1.43 -13.01 4.60
CA GLU A 169 -2.56 -13.47 5.42
C GLU A 169 -2.11 -14.04 6.77
N VAL A 170 -1.01 -14.79 6.79
CA VAL A 170 -0.41 -15.30 8.03
C VAL A 170 0.05 -14.14 8.92
N VAL A 171 0.76 -13.15 8.37
CA VAL A 171 1.21 -11.96 9.11
C VAL A 171 0.03 -11.21 9.73
N LEU A 172 -1.00 -10.89 8.95
CA LEU A 172 -2.17 -10.15 9.42
C LEU A 172 -2.96 -10.94 10.49
N ARG A 173 -3.09 -12.25 10.32
CA ARG A 173 -3.75 -13.14 11.29
C ARG A 173 -2.99 -13.18 12.61
N GLN A 174 -1.67 -13.34 12.58
CA GLN A 174 -0.85 -13.36 13.79
C GLN A 174 -0.84 -12.01 14.50
N HIS A 175 -0.75 -10.91 13.75
CA HIS A 175 -0.89 -9.56 14.29
C HIS A 175 -2.23 -9.40 15.05
N ARG A 176 -3.35 -9.77 14.42
CA ARG A 176 -4.68 -9.70 15.04
C ARG A 176 -4.77 -10.54 16.32
N ARG A 177 -4.20 -11.75 16.33
CA ARG A 177 -4.17 -12.61 17.52
C ARG A 177 -3.37 -11.99 18.67
N MET A 178 -2.27 -11.31 18.37
CA MET A 178 -1.46 -10.63 19.39
C MET A 178 -2.18 -9.40 19.94
N THR A 179 -2.85 -8.61 19.09
CA THR A 179 -3.62 -7.44 19.53
C THR A 179 -4.87 -7.82 20.32
N ASN A 180 -5.48 -8.97 20.02
CA ASN A 180 -6.69 -9.44 20.70
C ASN A 180 -6.41 -10.39 21.86
N ALA A 181 -5.15 -10.67 22.18
CA ALA A 181 -4.83 -11.47 23.36
C ALA A 181 -5.20 -10.64 24.60
N PRO A 182 -6.07 -11.14 25.49
CA PRO A 182 -6.33 -10.45 26.76
C PRO A 182 -4.99 -10.32 27.49
N ASP A 183 -4.74 -9.13 28.05
CA ASP A 183 -3.62 -8.84 28.94
C ASP A 183 -3.51 -10.00 29.93
N ARG A 184 -2.57 -10.93 29.70
CA ARG A 184 -2.09 -11.81 30.75
C ARG A 184 -1.21 -10.94 31.63
N LYS A 185 -1.85 -10.09 32.42
CA LYS A 185 -1.31 -9.67 33.71
C LYS A 185 -1.26 -10.94 34.54
N ASP A 186 -0.09 -11.55 34.50
CA ASP A 186 0.35 -12.46 35.53
C ASP A 186 0.45 -11.60 36.80
N ASP A 187 -0.58 -11.64 37.63
CA ASP A 187 -0.59 -11.11 38.99
C ASP A 187 0.37 -11.98 39.83
N GLY A 188 1.66 -11.86 39.55
CA GLY A 188 2.75 -12.44 40.31
C GLY A 188 3.22 -11.47 41.38
N GLU A 189 2.31 -10.94 42.21
CA GLU A 189 2.70 -10.17 43.39
C GLU A 189 2.82 -11.09 44.61
N ARG A 190 4.07 -11.25 45.01
CA ARG A 190 4.58 -11.86 46.24
C ARG A 190 3.83 -11.31 47.46
N ASP A 191 3.22 -12.18 48.27
CA ASP A 191 3.10 -11.88 49.69
C ASP A 191 4.28 -12.51 50.43
N GLY A 192 5.31 -11.69 50.62
CA GLY A 192 6.42 -11.99 51.50
C GLY A 192 6.08 -11.55 52.91
N THR A 193 5.66 -12.48 53.76
CA THR A 193 5.70 -12.27 55.21
C THR A 193 6.96 -12.91 55.78
N SER A 194 8.04 -12.13 55.85
CA SER A 194 9.17 -12.41 56.75
C SER A 194 8.91 -11.69 58.08
N ARG A 195 8.68 -12.45 59.14
CA ARG A 195 8.85 -11.97 60.53
C ARG A 195 9.79 -12.93 61.28
N ARG A 196 11.00 -12.40 61.49
CA ARG A 196 12.05 -12.70 62.47
C ARG A 196 11.67 -13.55 63.68
N ASP A 197 12.45 -14.62 63.88
CA ASP A 197 13.50 -14.78 64.91
C ASP A 197 13.18 -14.50 66.40
N GLY A 198 13.49 -15.49 67.26
CA GLY A 198 13.94 -15.24 68.64
C GLY A 198 13.22 -15.95 69.82
N SER A 199 13.81 -17.08 70.26
CA SER A 199 14.01 -17.52 71.66
C SER A 199 12.91 -18.11 72.57
N GLN A 200 13.15 -19.39 72.91
CA GLN A 200 13.20 -20.03 74.25
C GLN A 200 12.03 -19.93 75.25
N GLY A 201 11.55 -21.09 75.71
CA GLY A 201 10.85 -21.22 76.99
C GLY A 201 10.26 -22.61 77.32
N SER A 202 11.05 -23.43 78.01
CA SER A 202 10.64 -24.33 79.11
C SER A 202 9.51 -25.37 78.89
N TYR A 203 9.89 -26.65 78.78
CA TYR A 203 9.05 -27.77 79.24
C TYR A 203 9.41 -28.09 80.69
N GLY A 204 8.42 -28.03 81.58
CA GLY A 204 8.53 -28.49 82.95
C GLY A 204 7.22 -29.13 83.41
N ARG A 205 7.19 -30.46 83.44
CA ARG A 205 6.76 -31.37 84.52
C ARG A 205 6.39 -32.73 83.97
#